data_AF-A0A1T4NE49-F1
#
_entry.id   AF-A0A1T4NE49-F1
#
_cell.length_a   1.000
_cell.length_b   1.000
_cell.length_c   1.000
_cell.angle_alpha   90.00
_cell.angle_beta   90.00
_cell.angle_gamma   90.00
#
_symmetry.space_group_name_H-M   'P 1'
#
loop_
_entity.id
_entity.type
_entity.pdbx_description
1 polymer ?
#
loop_
_entity_poly.entity_id
_entity_poly.type
_entity_poly.pdbx_seq_one_letter_code
_entity_poly.pdbx_strand_id
1 'polypeptide(L)' 'MNMFWASVSSLVVGLLIGGGLGFYFTRRTFEKQMKENPPVSEKMIRAMFMQMGRKPSEAQIRAVMKSMGQ' A
#
# COMPACT_ATOMS: atom_id res chain seq x y z
N MET A 1 -39.52 23.02 -8.15
CA MET A 1 -38.18 23.15 -8.75
C MET A 1 -37.04 23.11 -7.72
N ASN A 2 -37.21 23.69 -6.53
CA ASN A 2 -36.14 23.77 -5.50
C ASN A 2 -35.74 22.41 -4.89
N MET A 3 -36.68 21.46 -4.76
CA MET A 3 -36.42 20.13 -4.20
C MET A 3 -35.44 19.30 -5.05
N PHE A 4 -35.48 19.46 -6.38
CA PHE A 4 -34.64 18.70 -7.30
C PHE A 4 -33.16 19.12 -7.20
N TRP A 5 -32.90 20.44 -7.23
CA TRP A 5 -31.55 20.98 -7.06
C TRP A 5 -30.97 20.68 -5.68
N ALA A 6 -31.80 20.70 -4.63
CA ALA A 6 -31.38 20.29 -3.29
C ALA A 6 -30.91 18.83 -3.26
N SER A 7 -31.68 17.91 -3.86
CA SER A 7 -31.32 16.49 -3.94
C SER A 7 -30.07 16.22 -4.77
N VAL A 8 -29.86 16.96 -5.87
CA VAL A 8 -28.63 16.83 -6.67
C VAL A 8 -27.41 17.33 -5.89
N SER A 9 -27.53 18.47 -5.20
CA SER A 9 -26.43 19.03 -4.40
C SER A 9 -26.01 18.13 -3.24
N SER A 10 -26.97 17.51 -2.53
CA SER A 10 -26.68 16.62 -1.42
C SER A 10 -26.00 15.32 -1.87
N LEU A 11 -26.34 14.81 -3.05
CA LEU A 11 -25.67 13.66 -3.67
C LEU A 11 -24.21 13.96 -3.99
N VAL A 12 -23.93 15.12 -4.58
CA VAL A 12 -22.56 15.54 -4.92
C VAL A 12 -21.72 15.74 -3.66
N VAL A 13 -22.26 16.42 -2.64
CA VAL A 13 -21.57 16.62 -1.36
C VAL A 13 -21.34 15.28 -0.65
N GLY A 14 -22.33 14.39 -0.64
CA GLY A 14 -22.19 13.04 -0.08
C GLY A 14 -21.13 12.20 -0.79
N LEU A 15 -21.01 12.28 -2.11
CA LEU A 15 -19.96 11.62 -2.89
C LEU A 15 -18.58 12.20 -2.62
N LEU A 16 -18.45 13.53 -2.49
CA LEU A 16 -17.18 14.16 -2.17
C LEU A 16 -16.70 13.81 -0.76
N ILE A 17 -17.61 13.85 0.23
CA ILE A 17 -17.28 13.50 1.61
C ILE A 17 -17.02 12.00 1.73
N GLY A 18 -17.89 11.15 1.17
CA GLY A 18 -17.74 9.69 1.20
C GLY A 18 -16.50 9.22 0.45
N GLY A 19 -16.23 9.77 -0.74
CA GLY A 19 -15.05 9.49 -1.54
C GLY A 19 -13.76 9.99 -0.87
N GLY A 20 -13.76 11.21 -0.32
CA GLY A 20 -12.63 11.78 0.38
C GLY A 20 -12.27 11.02 1.67
N LEU A 21 -13.27 10.74 2.51
CA LEU A 21 -13.08 9.96 3.74
C LEU A 21 -12.71 8.51 3.43
N GLY A 22 -13.35 7.89 2.45
CA GLY A 22 -13.07 6.51 2.03
C GLY A 22 -11.65 6.36 1.48
N PHE A 23 -11.19 7.31 0.65
CA PHE A 23 -9.82 7.34 0.14
C PHE A 23 -8.81 7.53 1.28
N TYR A 24 -9.06 8.50 2.17
CA TYR A 24 -8.17 8.78 3.30
C TYR A 24 -8.02 7.57 4.23
N PHE A 25 -9.14 6.94 4.59
CA PHE A 25 -9.11 5.79 5.50
C PHE A 25 -8.46 4.56 4.85
N THR A 26 -8.77 4.29 3.59
CA THR A 26 -8.15 3.21 2.83
C THR A 26 -6.64 3.41 2.75
N ARG A 27 -6.19 4.62 2.39
CA ARG A 27 -4.76 4.95 2.33
C ARG A 27 -4.07 4.73 3.66
N ARG A 28 -4.64 5.26 4.75
CA ARG A 28 -4.07 5.11 6.10
C ARG A 28 -3.96 3.64 6.51
N THR A 29 -4.97 2.84 6.19
CA THR A 29 -5.01 1.41 6.51
C THR A 29 -3.98 0.64 5.67
N PHE A 30 -3.88 0.92 4.38
CA PHE A 30 -2.87 0.32 3.50
C PHE A 30 -1.45 0.64 3.97
N GLU A 31 -1.16 1.91 4.27
CA GLU A 31 0.16 2.32 4.77
C GLU A 31 0.53 1.62 6.08
N LYS A 32 -0.42 1.42 6.99
CA LYS A 32 -0.20 0.65 8.22
C LYS A 32 0.11 -0.82 7.92
N GLN A 33 -0.69 -1.45 7.07
CA GLN A 33 -0.49 -2.85 6.72
C GLN A 33 0.85 -3.12 6.03
N MET A 34 1.31 -2.22 5.16
CA MET A 34 2.61 -2.33 4.50
C MET A 34 3.79 -2.16 5.46
N LYS A 35 3.61 -1.42 6.57
CA LYS A 35 4.63 -1.27 7.62
C LYS A 35 4.67 -2.47 8.55
N GLU A 36 3.51 -3.03 8.89
CA GLU A 36 3.41 -4.20 9.77
C GLU A 36 3.80 -5.50 9.05
N ASN A 37 3.45 -5.63 7.77
CA ASN A 37 3.80 -6.76 6.91
C ASN A 37 4.57 -6.25 5.67
N PRO A 38 5.89 -6.05 5.78
CA PRO A 38 6.69 -5.54 4.67
C PRO A 38 6.60 -6.47 3.45
N PRO A 39 6.51 -5.92 2.23
CA PRO A 39 6.30 -6.72 1.01
C PRO A 39 7.48 -7.63 0.67
N VAL A 40 8.67 -7.39 1.25
CA VAL A 40 9.89 -8.14 0.98
C VAL A 40 10.52 -8.60 2.30
N SER A 41 10.75 -9.91 2.40
CA SER A 41 11.46 -10.54 3.53
C SER A 41 12.79 -11.13 3.10
N GLU A 42 13.69 -11.38 4.05
CA GLU A 42 14.98 -12.06 3.79
C GLU A 42 14.80 -13.42 3.13
N LYS A 43 13.73 -14.14 3.51
CA LYS A 43 13.36 -15.44 2.93
C LYS A 43 12.96 -15.29 1.46
N MET A 44 12.19 -14.25 1.12
CA MET A 44 11.83 -13.95 -0.27
C MET A 44 13.06 -13.59 -1.11
N ILE A 45 13.95 -12.74 -0.59
CA ILE A 45 15.20 -12.39 -1.28
C ILE A 45 16.07 -13.64 -1.48
N ARG A 46 16.17 -14.50 -0.47
CA ARG A 46 16.88 -15.78 -0.59
C ARG A 46 16.26 -16.67 -1.66
N ALA A 47 14.95 -16.83 -1.66
CA ALA A 47 14.24 -17.61 -2.67
C ALA A 47 14.46 -17.03 -4.09
N MET A 48 14.46 -15.70 -4.23
CA MET A 48 14.74 -15.00 -5.48
C MET A 48 16.16 -15.31 -5.99
N PHE A 49 17.18 -15.24 -5.14
CA PHE A 49 18.55 -15.62 -5.52
C PHE A 49 18.68 -17.09 -5.90
N MET A 50 18.02 -17.98 -5.14
CA MET A 50 18.01 -19.42 -5.42
C MET A 50 17.32 -19.73 -6.75
N GLN A 51 16.27 -19.00 -7.13
CA GLN A 51 15.64 -19.11 -8.46
C GLN A 51 16.59 -18.71 -9.60
N MET A 52 17.51 -17.78 -9.34
CA MET A 52 18.55 -17.39 -10.29
C MET A 52 19.76 -18.35 -10.28
N GLY A 53 19.69 -19.49 -9.59
CA GLY A 53 20.80 -20.45 -9.47
C GLY A 53 21.97 -19.93 -8.64
N ARG A 54 21.80 -18.82 -7.90
CA ARG A 54 22.83 -18.23 -7.05
C ARG A 54 22.54 -18.57 -5.59
N LYS A 55 23.53 -19.09 -4.87
CA LYS A 55 23.47 -19.21 -3.41
C LYS A 55 23.88 -17.87 -2.78
N PRO A 56 22.95 -17.07 -2.25
CA PRO A 56 23.31 -15.77 -1.69
C PRO A 56 23.97 -15.92 -0.32
N SER A 57 24.88 -15.01 0.03
CA SER A 57 25.39 -14.87 1.40
C SER A 57 24.43 -14.04 2.28
N GLU A 58 24.41 -14.28 3.59
CA GLU A 58 23.58 -13.50 4.53
C GLU A 58 23.89 -11.99 4.50
N ALA A 59 25.14 -11.63 4.23
CA ALA A 59 25.57 -10.24 4.08
C ALA A 59 24.95 -9.59 2.83
N GLN A 60 24.89 -10.31 1.71
CA GLN A 60 24.25 -9.83 0.48
C GLN A 60 22.74 -9.71 0.65
N ILE A 61 22.08 -10.65 1.33
CA ILE A 61 20.64 -10.57 1.61
C ILE A 61 20.34 -9.30 2.43
N ARG A 62 21.11 -9.05 3.49
CA ARG A 62 20.97 -7.83 4.31
C ARG A 62 21.25 -6.54 3.54
N ALA A 63 22.24 -6.54 2.64
CA ALA A 63 22.53 -5.39 1.79
C ALA A 63 21.36 -5.07 0.86
N VAL A 64 20.76 -6.10 0.25
CA VAL A 64 19.59 -5.93 -0.62
C VAL A 64 18.34 -5.50 0.18
N MET A 65 18.08 -6.12 1.34
CA MET A 65 17.02 -5.68 2.26
C MET A 65 17.14 -4.18 2.59
N LYS A 66 18.36 -3.73 2.92
CA LYS A 66 18.62 -2.33 3.25
C LYS A 66 18.41 -1.40 2.06
N SER A 67 18.72 -1.84 0.84
CA SER A 67 18.43 -1.06 -0.38
C SER A 67 16.95 -0.97 -0.74
N MET A 68 16.11 -1.90 -0.25
CA MET A 68 14.66 -1.88 -0.49
C MET A 68 13.89 -1.02 0.51
N GLY A 69 14.48 -0.78 1.69
CA GLY A 69 13.93 0.11 2.73
C GLY A 69 14.41 1.55 2.63
N GLN A 70 15.13 1.92 1.55
CA GLN A 70 15.50 3.29 1.21
C GLN A 70 14.55 3.88 0.18
#